data_AF-A0A1W6UFK5-F1
#
_entry.id   AF-A0A1W6UFK5-F1
#
_cell.length_a   1.000
_cell.length_b   1.000
_cell.length_c   1.000
_cell.angle_alpha   90.00
_cell.angle_beta   90.00
_cell.angle_gamma   90.00
#
_symmetry.space_group_name_H-M   'P 1'
#
loop_
_entity.id
_entity.type
_entity.pdbx_description
1 polymer ?
#
loop_
_entity_poly.entity_id
_entity_poly.type
_entity_poly.pdbx_seq_one_letter_code
_entity_poly.pdbx_strand_id
1 'polypeptide(L)'
;MTNQTNNEMLTSCEGMDLLPGEKDAFQFVVSIGLSRAYRLIDKIAARFERRYKRACEEASVPINREWIYSTELEKDLMHKLKMGVTLVDISSSPYAARRRIELRIEARNAARKLRLSRQQAGVTA
;
A
#
# COMPACT_ATOMS: atom_id res chain seq x y z
N MET A 1 2.44 10.59 -18.89
CA MET A 1 3.67 10.72 -18.08
C MET A 1 3.74 9.69 -16.94
N THR A 2 3.28 8.44 -17.14
CA THR A 2 3.13 7.43 -16.07
C THR A 2 4.10 6.25 -16.17
N ASN A 3 4.89 6.16 -17.25
CA ASN A 3 5.71 4.97 -17.53
C ASN A 3 7.12 5.02 -16.92
N GLN A 4 7.62 6.19 -16.52
CA GLN A 4 8.97 6.30 -15.93
C GLN A 4 9.00 5.89 -14.45
N THR A 5 7.97 6.24 -13.66
CA THR A 5 7.87 5.86 -12.24
C THR A 5 7.72 4.36 -11.99
N ASN A 6 7.10 3.62 -12.91
CA ASN A 6 6.96 2.16 -12.80
C ASN A 6 8.30 1.45 -13.03
N ASN A 7 9.17 2.01 -13.87
CA ASN A 7 10.47 1.43 -14.20
C ASN A 7 11.50 1.66 -13.08
N GLU A 8 11.46 2.82 -12.42
CA GLU A 8 12.34 3.14 -11.28
C GLU A 8 12.01 2.31 -10.02
N MET A 9 10.74 1.96 -9.78
CA MET A 9 10.36 1.05 -8.70
C MET A 9 10.88 -0.38 -8.92
N LEU A 10 10.82 -0.89 -10.16
CA LEU A 10 11.35 -2.21 -10.52
C LEU A 10 12.86 -2.32 -10.24
N THR A 11 13.63 -1.27 -10.52
CA THR A 11 15.08 -1.23 -10.26
C THR A 11 15.46 -1.10 -8.78
N SER A 12 14.56 -0.60 -7.92
CA SER A 12 14.85 -0.48 -6.47
C SER A 12 14.76 -1.81 -5.71
N CYS A 13 14.29 -2.88 -6.35
CA CYS A 13 13.97 -4.16 -5.70
C CYS A 13 14.94 -5.29 -6.05
N GLU A 14 15.89 -5.07 -6.96
CA GLU A 14 17.00 -6.03 -7.24
C GLU A 14 17.88 -6.29 -6.00
N GLY A 15 17.75 -5.48 -4.94
CA GLY A 15 18.41 -5.67 -3.65
C GLY A 15 17.54 -6.23 -2.51
N MET A 16 16.26 -6.56 -2.74
CA MET A 16 15.46 -7.25 -1.71
C MET A 16 15.60 -8.75 -1.88
N ASP A 17 16.15 -9.40 -0.85
CA ASP A 17 16.36 -10.86 -0.80
C ASP A 17 15.02 -11.58 -0.53
N LEU A 18 14.10 -11.47 -1.50
CA LEU A 18 12.75 -12.02 -1.42
C LEU A 18 12.74 -13.50 -1.82
N LEU A 19 11.94 -14.28 -1.11
CA LEU A 19 11.63 -15.66 -1.47
C LEU A 19 10.86 -15.71 -2.80
N PRO A 20 10.89 -16.84 -3.54
CA PRO A 20 10.20 -16.95 -4.82
C PRO A 20 8.71 -16.56 -4.77
N GLY A 21 7.98 -17.00 -3.73
CA GLY A 21 6.56 -16.64 -3.56
C GLY A 21 6.32 -15.16 -3.28
N GLU A 22 7.27 -14.49 -2.62
CA GLU A 22 7.21 -13.05 -2.35
C GLU A 22 7.50 -12.24 -3.61
N LYS A 23 8.46 -12.68 -4.43
CA LYS A 23 8.76 -12.09 -5.75
C LYS A 23 7.53 -12.15 -6.66
N ASP A 24 6.87 -13.30 -6.71
CA ASP A 24 5.65 -13.47 -7.51
C ASP A 24 4.51 -12.58 -7.02
N ALA A 25 4.34 -12.45 -5.70
CA ALA A 25 3.31 -11.59 -5.11
C ALA A 25 3.61 -10.11 -5.37
N PHE A 26 4.86 -9.70 -5.21
CA PHE A 26 5.34 -8.35 -5.52
C PHE A 26 5.09 -8.00 -6.98
N GLN A 27 5.59 -8.81 -7.91
CA GLN A 27 5.42 -8.58 -9.34
C GLN A 27 3.94 -8.54 -9.75
N PHE A 28 3.11 -9.41 -9.16
CA PHE A 28 1.68 -9.40 -9.40
C PHE A 28 1.05 -8.07 -9.00
N VAL A 29 1.31 -7.56 -7.80
CA VAL A 29 0.76 -6.29 -7.32
C VAL A 29 1.32 -5.10 -8.11
N VAL A 30 2.60 -5.10 -8.46
CA VAL A 30 3.21 -4.08 -9.35
C VAL A 30 2.52 -4.06 -10.71
N SER A 31 2.24 -5.22 -11.30
CA SER A 31 1.63 -5.32 -12.63
C SER A 31 0.19 -4.78 -12.68
N ILE A 32 -0.59 -4.98 -11.62
CA ILE A 32 -2.00 -4.54 -11.55
C ILE A 32 -2.17 -3.15 -10.91
N GLY A 33 -1.18 -2.71 -10.14
CA GLY A 33 -1.17 -1.48 -9.35
C GLY A 33 -1.85 -1.60 -7.98
N LEU A 34 -1.33 -0.84 -6.99
CA LEU A 34 -1.81 -0.83 -5.59
C LEU A 34 -3.31 -0.54 -5.47
N SER A 35 -3.82 0.48 -6.16
CA SER A 35 -5.24 0.83 -6.06
C SER A 35 -6.17 -0.30 -6.52
N ARG A 36 -5.74 -1.06 -7.54
CA ARG A 36 -6.51 -2.21 -8.03
C ARG A 36 -6.38 -3.39 -7.08
N ALA A 37 -5.19 -3.61 -6.50
CA ALA A 37 -4.95 -4.64 -5.49
C ALA A 37 -5.86 -4.44 -4.26
N TYR A 38 -5.92 -3.22 -3.71
CA TYR A 38 -6.82 -2.88 -2.61
C TYR A 38 -8.30 -3.13 -2.94
N ARG A 39 -8.75 -2.68 -4.12
CA ARG A 39 -10.13 -2.95 -4.58
C ARG A 39 -10.45 -4.44 -4.70
N LEU A 40 -9.48 -5.27 -5.09
CA LEU A 40 -9.68 -6.71 -5.17
C LEU A 40 -9.75 -7.33 -3.77
N ILE A 41 -8.88 -6.91 -2.85
CA ILE A 41 -8.95 -7.33 -1.44
C ILE A 41 -10.33 -7.02 -0.85
N ASP A 42 -10.83 -5.79 -1.03
CA ASP A 42 -12.15 -5.37 -0.53
C ASP A 42 -13.28 -6.22 -1.11
N LYS A 43 -13.23 -6.52 -2.41
CA LYS A 43 -14.24 -7.36 -3.07
C LYS A 43 -14.25 -8.80 -2.53
N ILE A 44 -13.07 -9.37 -2.29
CA ILE A 44 -12.96 -10.72 -1.73
C ILE A 44 -13.45 -10.72 -0.28
N ALA A 45 -13.01 -9.75 0.53
CA ALA A 45 -13.45 -9.59 1.92
C ALA A 45 -14.98 -9.41 2.03
N ALA A 46 -15.58 -8.57 1.18
CA ALA A 46 -17.03 -8.38 1.13
C ALA A 46 -17.77 -9.66 0.71
N ARG A 47 -17.16 -10.50 -0.13
CA ARG A 47 -17.74 -11.80 -0.49
C ARG A 47 -17.75 -12.75 0.71
N PHE A 48 -16.64 -12.85 1.45
CA PHE A 48 -16.60 -13.63 2.68
C PHE A 48 -17.59 -13.12 3.73
N GLU A 49 -17.69 -11.81 3.90
CA GLU A 49 -18.65 -11.20 4.84
C GLU A 49 -20.10 -11.53 4.47
N ARG A 50 -20.46 -11.47 3.18
CA ARG A 50 -21.82 -11.84 2.74
C ARG A 50 -22.12 -13.31 2.99
N ARG A 51 -21.17 -14.21 2.74
CA ARG A 51 -21.34 -15.64 3.07
C ARG A 51 -21.50 -15.84 4.56
N TYR A 52 -20.69 -15.16 5.37
CA TYR A 52 -20.77 -15.20 6.82
C TYR A 52 -22.13 -14.75 7.34
N LYS A 53 -22.60 -13.56 6.90
CA LYS A 53 -23.90 -13.02 7.29
C LYS A 53 -25.04 -13.98 6.96
N ARG A 54 -25.05 -14.50 5.74
CA ARG A 54 -26.05 -15.48 5.31
C ARG A 54 -26.02 -16.75 6.17
N ALA A 55 -24.83 -17.27 6.48
CA ALA A 55 -24.69 -18.43 7.35
C ALA A 55 -25.20 -18.13 8.77
N CYS A 56 -24.96 -16.93 9.31
CA CYS A 56 -25.51 -16.52 10.61
C CYS A 56 -27.04 -16.35 10.59
N GLU A 57 -27.61 -15.87 9.49
CA GLU A 57 -29.06 -15.73 9.32
C GLU A 57 -29.76 -17.10 9.24
N GLU A 58 -29.11 -18.07 8.58
CA GLU A 58 -29.66 -19.43 8.39
C GLU A 58 -29.40 -20.35 9.59
N ALA A 59 -28.38 -20.07 10.41
CA ALA A 59 -27.99 -20.93 11.52
C ALA A 59 -28.75 -20.61 12.82
N SER A 60 -29.20 -21.64 13.52
CA SER A 60 -29.70 -21.54 14.90
C SER A 60 -28.59 -21.64 15.96
N VAL A 61 -27.33 -21.66 15.52
CA VAL A 61 -26.14 -21.78 16.38
C VAL A 61 -25.10 -20.71 16.02
N PRO A 62 -24.25 -20.30 16.97
CA PRO A 62 -23.15 -19.39 16.68
C PRO A 62 -22.22 -19.97 15.61
N ILE A 63 -22.02 -19.22 14.52
CA ILE A 63 -21.11 -19.57 13.45
C ILE A 63 -19.81 -18.79 13.62
N ASN A 64 -18.67 -19.49 13.55
CA ASN A 64 -17.36 -18.85 13.50
C ASN A 64 -16.98 -18.47 12.06
N ARG A 65 -16.27 -17.35 11.90
CA ARG A 65 -15.81 -16.86 10.58
C ARG A 65 -14.93 -17.86 9.85
N GLU A 66 -14.14 -18.65 10.58
CA GLU A 66 -13.24 -19.67 10.03
C GLU A 66 -13.98 -20.83 9.37
N TRP A 67 -15.24 -21.05 9.74
CA TRP A 67 -16.07 -22.12 9.16
C TRP A 67 -16.69 -21.73 7.82
N ILE A 68 -16.59 -20.46 7.44
CA ILE A 68 -17.13 -19.98 6.18
C ILE A 68 -16.28 -20.48 5.02
N TYR A 69 -16.94 -21.21 4.13
CA TYR A 69 -16.30 -21.76 2.95
C TYR A 69 -15.62 -20.66 2.11
N SER A 70 -14.34 -20.91 1.83
CA SER A 70 -13.50 -20.11 0.94
C SER A 70 -12.91 -21.04 -0.11
N THR A 71 -13.03 -20.67 -1.38
CA THR A 71 -12.40 -21.45 -2.46
C THR A 71 -10.88 -21.30 -2.40
N GLU A 72 -10.13 -22.30 -2.88
CA GLU A 72 -8.66 -22.23 -2.94
C GLU A 72 -8.18 -21.03 -3.74
N LEU A 73 -8.83 -20.73 -4.87
CA LEU A 73 -8.56 -19.51 -5.65
C LEU A 73 -8.69 -18.23 -4.83
N GLU A 74 -9.72 -18.11 -3.98
CA GLU A 74 -9.91 -16.93 -3.14
C GLU A 74 -8.85 -16.81 -2.05
N LYS A 75 -8.42 -17.94 -1.47
CA LYS A 75 -7.36 -17.99 -0.46
C LYS A 75 -6.02 -17.58 -1.07
N ASP A 76 -5.67 -18.18 -2.21
CA ASP A 76 -4.42 -17.92 -2.93
C ASP A 76 -4.35 -16.47 -3.40
N LEU A 77 -5.43 -15.97 -4.00
CA LEU A 77 -5.50 -14.59 -4.48
C LEU A 77 -5.41 -13.60 -3.31
N MET A 78 -6.10 -13.87 -2.19
CA MET A 78 -6.02 -13.03 -0.99
C MET A 78 -4.61 -13.03 -0.41
N HIS A 79 -3.97 -14.19 -0.30
CA HIS A 79 -2.60 -14.32 0.18
C HIS A 79 -1.62 -13.53 -0.70
N LYS A 80 -1.69 -13.73 -2.03
CA LYS A 80 -0.83 -13.06 -3.00
C LYS A 80 -1.02 -11.54 -3.00
N LEU A 81 -2.27 -11.07 -2.91
CA LEU A 81 -2.58 -9.64 -2.84
C LEU A 81 -2.06 -9.01 -1.55
N LYS A 82 -2.32 -9.63 -0.39
CA LYS A 82 -1.85 -9.10 0.90
C LYS A 82 -0.33 -9.03 0.95
N MET A 83 0.34 -10.13 0.61
CA MET A 83 1.81 -10.19 0.57
C MET A 83 2.38 -9.13 -0.36
N GLY A 84 1.88 -9.07 -1.61
CA GLY A 84 2.37 -8.11 -2.60
C GLY A 84 2.10 -6.67 -2.20
N VAL A 85 0.96 -6.36 -1.60
CA VAL A 85 0.66 -5.00 -1.09
C VAL A 85 1.61 -4.64 0.05
N THR A 86 1.89 -5.54 0.99
CA THR A 86 2.85 -5.27 2.07
C THR A 86 4.26 -4.98 1.54
N LEU A 87 4.67 -5.64 0.46
CA LEU A 87 5.98 -5.43 -0.16
C LEU A 87 6.03 -4.15 -1.01
N VAL A 88 4.95 -3.82 -1.72
CA VAL A 88 4.89 -2.68 -2.66
C VAL A 88 4.50 -1.37 -1.97
N ASP A 89 3.63 -1.41 -0.96
CA ASP A 89 3.14 -0.23 -0.26
C ASP A 89 4.11 0.24 0.83
N ILE A 90 5.19 0.87 0.38
CA ILE A 90 6.23 1.45 1.25
C ILE A 90 5.74 2.79 1.85
N SER A 91 4.55 3.29 1.49
CA SER A 91 4.08 4.64 1.84
C SER A 91 3.84 4.86 3.34
N SER A 92 3.64 3.77 4.09
CA SER A 92 3.52 3.76 5.55
C SER A 92 4.79 3.27 6.27
N SER A 93 5.88 3.03 5.55
CA SER A 93 7.14 2.61 6.18
C SER A 93 7.74 3.74 7.04
N PRO A 94 8.51 3.40 8.10
CA PRO A 94 9.29 4.38 8.86
C PRO A 94 10.19 5.25 7.96
N TYR A 95 10.69 4.68 6.86
CA TYR A 95 11.49 5.39 5.86
C TYR A 95 10.67 6.45 5.09
N ALA A 96 9.48 6.09 4.60
CA ALA A 96 8.58 7.04 3.96
C ALA A 96 8.09 8.13 4.93
N ALA A 97 7.85 7.77 6.19
CA ALA A 97 7.55 8.74 7.25
C ALA A 97 8.72 9.71 7.47
N ARG A 98 9.96 9.21 7.54
CA ARG A 98 11.17 10.03 7.66
C ARG A 98 11.34 10.98 6.47
N ARG A 99 11.18 10.49 5.22
CA ARG A 99 11.23 11.35 4.02
C ARG A 99 10.18 12.47 4.04
N ARG A 100 8.95 12.18 4.50
CA ARG A 100 7.91 13.21 4.69
C ARG A 100 8.33 14.28 5.70
N ILE A 101 9.03 13.89 6.77
CA ILE A 101 9.54 14.82 7.79
C ILE A 101 10.68 15.67 7.22
N GLU A 102 11.63 15.05 6.51
CA GLU A 102 12.77 15.73 5.88
C GLU A 102 12.29 16.81 4.89
N LEU A 103 11.35 16.47 4.00
CA LEU A 103 10.77 17.44 3.05
C LEU A 103 10.08 18.61 3.76
N ARG A 104 9.41 18.37 4.90
CA ARG A 104 8.81 19.45 5.71
C ARG A 104 9.87 20.36 6.33
N ILE A 105 11.00 19.80 6.78
CA ILE A 105 12.12 20.58 7.34
C ILE A 105 12.76 21.42 6.24
N GLU A 106 13.01 20.85 5.07
CA GLU A 106 13.56 21.56 3.91
C GLU A 106 12.67 22.71 3.47
N ALA A 107 11.36 22.49 3.36
CA ALA A 107 10.40 23.54 3.01
C ALA A 107 10.41 24.70 4.02
N ARG A 108 10.48 24.39 5.33
CA ARG A 108 10.60 25.42 6.38
C ARG A 108 11.91 26.18 6.29
N ASN A 109 13.02 25.49 6.05
CA ASN A 109 14.34 26.10 5.92
C ASN A 109 14.44 26.99 4.67
N ALA A 110 13.85 26.57 3.55
CA ALA A 110 13.75 27.37 2.33
C ALA A 110 12.92 28.64 2.55
N ALA A 111 11.76 28.54 3.21
CA ALA A 111 10.94 29.70 3.57
C ALA A 111 11.67 30.67 4.51
N ARG A 112 12.42 30.14 5.50
CA ARG A 112 13.24 30.94 6.41
C ARG A 112 14.36 31.67 5.67
N LYS A 113 15.07 31.00 4.75
CA LYS A 113 16.10 31.60 3.90
C LYS A 113 15.53 32.73 3.04
N LEU A 114 14.37 32.52 2.40
CA LEU A 114 13.68 33.55 1.62
C LEU A 114 13.26 34.75 2.46
N ARG A 115 12.80 34.53 3.70
CA ARG A 115 12.45 35.63 4.61
C ARG A 115 13.68 36.45 5.02
N LEU A 116 14.78 35.77 5.36
CA LEU A 116 16.03 36.41 5.74
C LEU A 116 16.65 37.18 4.57
N SER A 117 16.61 36.62 3.35
CA SER A 117 17.10 37.31 2.15
C SER A 117 16.24 38.54 1.82
N ARG A 118 14.92 38.49 2.01
CA ARG A 118 14.03 39.66 1.85
C ARG A 118 14.29 40.76 2.88
N GLN A 119 14.57 40.39 4.13
CA GLN A 119 14.93 41.36 5.18
C GLN A 119 16.29 42.02 4.92
N GLN A 120 17.28 41.25 4.44
CA GLN A 120 18.59 41.79 4.08
C GLN A 120 18.56 42.69 2.84
N ALA A 121 17.62 42.44 1.91
CA ALA A 121 17.40 43.29 0.74
C ALA A 121 16.65 44.61 1.06
N GLY A 122 16.33 44.88 2.34
CA GLY A 122 15.68 46.12 2.76
C GLY A 122 14.24 46.30 2.24
N VAL A 123 13.61 45.23 1.71
CA VAL A 123 12.24 45.28 1.21
C VAL A 123 11.29 45.13 2.40
N THR A 124 11.00 46.24 3.08
CA THR A 124 9.79 46.38 3.88
C THR A 124 8.60 46.62 2.94
N ALA A 125 7.48 45.94 3.23
CA ALA A 125 6.24 46.01 2.46
C ALA A 125 5.71 47.45 2.29
#